data_AF-A0A3P7KM27-F1
#
_entry.id   AF-A0A3P7KM27-F1
#
_cell.length_a   1.000
_cell.length_b   1.000
_cell.length_c   1.000
_cell.angle_alpha   90.00
_cell.angle_beta   90.00
_cell.angle_gamma   90.00
#
_symmetry.space_group_name_H-M   'P 1'
#
loop_
_entity.id
_entity.type
_entity.pdbx_description
1 polymer ?
#
loop_
_entity_poly.entity_id
_entity_poly.type
_entity_poly.pdbx_seq_one_letter_code
_entity_poly.pdbx_strand_id
1 'polypeptide(L)'
;FTGPLRPAKLTPKRTVPQSIARPDYAFHPEGVSFEERQAKSNREVKVLDDEEKEGLRVACRLGREVLNEAAKACAPGVTTDEIDRVVHEACIERECYPSPLGWVPQLSQKLL
;
A
#
# COMPACT_ATOMS: atom_id res chain seq x y z
N PHE A 1 17.42 15.53 -12.98
CA PHE A 1 16.59 15.95 -11.82
C PHE A 1 16.03 17.32 -12.09
N THR A 2 14.77 17.58 -11.73
CA THR A 2 14.09 18.87 -11.93
C THR A 2 14.23 19.83 -10.73
N GLY A 3 14.88 19.40 -9.64
CA GLY A 3 15.08 20.19 -8.41
C GLY A 3 16.25 19.65 -7.55
N PRO A 4 16.36 20.05 -6.27
CA PRO A 4 17.49 19.68 -5.40
C PRO A 4 17.40 18.25 -4.83
N LEU A 5 16.20 17.66 -4.77
CA LEU A 5 15.99 16.33 -4.19
C LEU A 5 16.73 15.23 -4.98
N ARG A 6 17.29 14.24 -4.29
CA ARG A 6 17.98 13.09 -4.87
C ARG A 6 17.49 11.80 -4.19
N PRO A 7 17.43 10.65 -4.92
CA PRO A 7 17.14 9.37 -4.31
C PRO A 7 18.26 8.97 -3.35
N ALA A 8 17.88 8.24 -2.29
CA ALA A 8 18.79 7.63 -1.34
C ALA A 8 18.73 6.10 -1.44
N LYS A 9 19.68 5.41 -0.80
CA LYS A 9 19.67 3.95 -0.70
C LYS A 9 18.45 3.49 0.08
N LEU A 10 17.77 2.47 -0.42
CA LEU A 10 16.60 1.86 0.21
C LEU A 10 17.03 0.70 1.11
N THR A 11 16.27 0.47 2.18
CA THR A 11 16.40 -0.75 2.97
C THR A 11 15.83 -1.97 2.23
N PRO A 12 16.20 -3.20 2.62
CA PRO A 12 15.58 -4.41 2.08
C PRO A 12 14.07 -4.43 2.30
N LYS A 13 13.35 -5.12 1.41
CA LYS A 13 11.89 -5.26 1.49
C LYS A 13 11.48 -5.92 2.81
N ARG A 14 10.57 -5.29 3.54
CA ARG A 14 10.01 -5.80 4.80
C ARG A 14 9.02 -6.94 4.54
N THR A 15 8.95 -7.90 5.46
CA THR A 15 8.08 -9.07 5.36
C THR A 15 6.71 -8.81 6.00
N VAL A 16 5.69 -9.52 5.52
CA VAL A 16 4.33 -9.50 6.08
C VAL A 16 4.04 -10.91 6.61
N PRO A 17 3.55 -11.08 7.86
CA PRO A 17 3.15 -12.38 8.41
C PRO A 17 2.16 -13.13 7.52
N GLN A 18 2.27 -14.47 7.46
CA GLN A 18 1.42 -15.29 6.59
C GLN A 18 -0.08 -15.21 6.95
N SER A 19 -0.41 -14.95 8.22
CA SER A 19 -1.78 -14.79 8.71
C SER A 19 -2.55 -13.62 8.09
N ILE A 20 -1.87 -12.57 7.63
CA ILE A 20 -2.50 -11.39 7.03
C ILE A 20 -2.93 -11.70 5.60
N ALA A 21 -4.20 -11.45 5.29
CA ALA A 21 -4.75 -11.60 3.95
C ALA A 21 -4.02 -10.68 2.96
N ARG A 22 -3.77 -11.19 1.74
CA ARG A 22 -2.99 -10.51 0.72
C ARG A 22 -3.82 -10.25 -0.54
N PRO A 23 -3.65 -9.11 -1.19
CA PRO A 23 -4.24 -8.84 -2.49
C PRO A 23 -3.57 -9.67 -3.59
N ASP A 24 -4.25 -9.79 -4.75
CA ASP A 24 -3.82 -10.63 -5.87
C ASP A 24 -2.39 -10.35 -6.35
N TYR A 25 -2.03 -9.07 -6.48
CA TYR A 25 -0.71 -8.63 -6.94
C TYR A 25 0.44 -9.03 -6.01
N ALA A 26 0.18 -9.26 -4.72
CA ALA A 26 1.24 -9.63 -3.78
C ALA A 26 1.83 -11.03 -4.08
N PHE A 27 1.08 -11.86 -4.80
CA PHE A 27 1.52 -13.17 -5.27
C PHE A 27 2.07 -13.16 -6.70
N HIS A 28 1.89 -12.06 -7.43
CA HIS A 28 2.39 -11.93 -8.78
C HIS A 28 3.88 -11.56 -8.77
N PRO A 29 4.76 -12.27 -9.51
CA PRO A 29 6.20 -11.97 -9.54
C PRO A 29 6.53 -10.51 -9.90
N GLU A 30 5.73 -9.94 -10.79
CA GLU A 30 5.86 -8.54 -11.25
C GLU A 30 4.94 -7.54 -10.51
N GLY A 31 4.21 -7.97 -9.47
CA GLY A 31 3.33 -7.06 -8.72
C GLY A 31 2.09 -6.59 -9.48
N VAL A 32 1.64 -7.36 -10.47
CA VAL A 32 0.51 -7.05 -11.34
C VAL A 32 -0.80 -7.49 -10.71
N SER A 33 -1.79 -6.60 -10.63
CA SER A 33 -3.17 -6.95 -10.30
C SER A 33 -3.98 -7.27 -11.55
N PHE A 34 -4.53 -8.48 -11.61
CA PHE A 34 -5.45 -8.90 -12.67
C PHE A 34 -6.85 -8.34 -12.44
N GLU A 35 -7.26 -8.21 -11.19
CA GLU A 35 -8.55 -7.62 -10.82
C GLU A 35 -8.63 -6.16 -11.25
N GLU A 36 -7.59 -5.36 -10.99
CA GLU A 36 -7.54 -3.96 -11.43
C GLU A 36 -7.55 -3.83 -12.97
N ARG A 37 -6.85 -4.74 -13.68
CA ARG A 37 -6.83 -4.75 -15.16
C ARG A 37 -8.22 -5.02 -15.75
N GLN A 38 -8.95 -5.98 -15.19
CA GLN A 38 -10.32 -6.30 -15.60
C GLN A 38 -11.28 -5.17 -15.23
N ALA A 39 -11.15 -4.60 -14.03
CA ALA A 39 -11.98 -3.50 -13.60
C ALA A 39 -11.80 -2.24 -14.47
N LYS A 40 -10.58 -1.95 -14.98
CA LYS A 40 -10.33 -0.80 -15.87
C LYS A 40 -10.88 -0.96 -17.28
N SER A 41 -10.99 -2.19 -17.78
CA SER A 41 -11.62 -2.43 -19.10
C SER A 41 -13.14 -2.29 -19.01
N ASN A 42 -13.71 -2.56 -17.83
CA ASN A 42 -15.10 -2.28 -17.52
C ASN A 42 -15.28 -0.79 -17.14
N ARG A 43 -16.29 -0.10 -17.68
CA ARG A 43 -16.60 1.31 -17.32
C ARG A 43 -17.69 1.43 -16.28
N GLU A 44 -18.16 0.31 -15.76
CA GLU A 44 -19.18 0.25 -14.74
C GLU A 44 -18.61 0.58 -13.36
N VAL A 45 -19.25 1.52 -12.66
CA VAL A 45 -18.92 1.83 -11.27
C VAL A 45 -19.62 0.82 -10.39
N LYS A 46 -18.85 0.04 -9.62
CA LYS A 46 -19.39 -0.92 -8.67
C LYS A 46 -20.21 -0.19 -7.59
N VAL A 47 -21.48 -0.57 -7.46
CA VAL A 47 -22.32 -0.18 -6.31
C VAL A 47 -22.10 -1.22 -5.22
N LEU A 48 -21.56 -0.79 -4.09
CA LEU A 48 -21.26 -1.69 -2.98
C LEU A 48 -22.54 -2.14 -2.26
N ASP A 49 -22.56 -3.39 -1.81
CA ASP A 49 -23.55 -3.87 -0.85
C ASP A 49 -23.22 -3.39 0.58
N ASP A 50 -24.02 -3.79 1.56
CA ASP A 50 -23.86 -3.31 2.93
C ASP A 50 -22.65 -3.93 3.67
N GLU A 51 -22.28 -5.18 3.33
CA GLU A 51 -21.10 -5.84 3.89
C GLU A 51 -19.82 -5.19 3.34
N GLU A 52 -19.77 -4.93 2.03
CA GLU A 52 -18.65 -4.27 1.38
C GLU A 52 -18.46 -2.83 1.87
N LYS A 53 -19.57 -2.10 2.10
CA LYS A 53 -19.51 -0.76 2.73
C LYS A 53 -18.89 -0.83 4.13
N GLU A 54 -19.24 -1.84 4.92
CA GLU A 54 -18.67 -1.97 6.26
C GLU A 54 -17.18 -2.33 6.22
N GLY A 55 -16.79 -3.25 5.32
CA GLY A 55 -15.39 -3.53 5.05
C GLY A 55 -14.60 -2.26 4.67
N LEU A 56 -15.17 -1.41 3.80
CA LEU A 56 -14.57 -0.14 3.42
C LEU A 56 -14.44 0.82 4.61
N ARG A 57 -15.46 0.93 5.47
CA ARG A 57 -15.40 1.77 6.68
C ARG A 57 -14.28 1.33 7.62
N VAL A 58 -14.16 0.01 7.85
CA VAL A 58 -13.09 -0.55 8.68
C VAL A 58 -11.72 -0.25 8.06
N ALA A 59 -11.51 -0.56 6.77
CA ALA A 59 -10.25 -0.30 6.09
C ALA A 59 -9.85 1.18 6.13
N CYS A 60 -10.78 2.10 5.88
CA CYS A 60 -10.52 3.54 5.95
C CYS A 60 -10.20 4.02 7.36
N ARG A 61 -10.86 3.47 8.40
CA ARG A 61 -10.55 3.78 9.80
C ARG A 61 -9.13 3.35 10.15
N LEU A 62 -8.75 2.12 9.81
CA LEU A 62 -7.38 1.60 10.04
C LEU A 62 -6.34 2.42 9.28
N GLY A 63 -6.62 2.80 8.02
CA GLY A 63 -5.74 3.67 7.24
C GLY A 63 -5.52 5.05 7.89
N ARG A 64 -6.56 5.63 8.52
CA ARG A 64 -6.42 6.86 9.30
C ARG A 64 -5.55 6.65 10.54
N GLU A 65 -5.72 5.56 11.26
CA GLU A 65 -4.91 5.26 12.44
C GLU A 65 -3.43 5.08 12.09
N VAL A 66 -3.12 4.34 11.01
CA VAL A 66 -1.74 4.18 10.51
C VAL A 66 -1.15 5.53 10.09
N LEU A 67 -1.92 6.38 9.41
CA LEU A 67 -1.48 7.73 9.05
C LEU A 67 -1.18 8.59 10.29
N ASN A 68 -1.92 8.42 11.39
CA ASN A 68 -1.63 9.11 12.64
C ASN A 68 -0.30 8.64 13.25
N GLU A 69 0.04 7.35 13.16
CA GLU A 69 1.36 6.85 13.61
C GLU A 69 2.49 7.42 12.76
N ALA A 70 2.32 7.48 11.44
CA ALA A 70 3.28 8.12 10.54
C ALA A 70 3.50 9.60 10.90
N ALA A 71 2.41 10.32 11.19
CA ALA A 71 2.48 11.73 11.56
C ALA A 71 3.26 11.98 12.86
N LYS A 72 3.16 11.08 13.85
CA LYS A 72 3.94 11.18 15.10
C LYS A 72 5.44 10.96 14.89
N ALA A 73 5.82 10.19 13.87
CA ALA A 73 7.22 9.92 13.53
C ALA A 73 7.88 11.08 12.75
N CYS A 74 7.11 12.00 12.18
CA CYS A 74 7.62 13.12 11.40
C CYS A 74 8.40 14.13 12.26
N ALA A 75 9.72 14.13 12.17
CA ALA A 75 10.59 15.11 12.80
C ALA A 75 11.85 15.41 11.94
N PRO A 76 12.49 16.58 12.10
CA PRO A 76 13.76 16.87 11.43
C PRO A 76 14.81 15.79 11.69
N GLY A 77 15.47 15.32 10.63
CA GLY A 77 16.47 14.26 10.72
C GLY A 77 15.90 12.83 10.61
N VAL A 78 14.59 12.65 10.71
CA VAL A 78 13.95 11.34 10.46
C VAL A 78 13.90 11.07 8.95
N THR A 79 14.29 9.88 8.54
CA THR A 79 14.28 9.48 7.13
C THR A 79 12.90 9.02 6.69
N THR A 80 12.60 9.10 5.40
CA THR A 80 11.34 8.55 4.86
C THR A 80 11.30 7.02 4.97
N ASP A 81 12.45 6.35 4.97
CA ASP A 81 12.54 4.89 5.20
C ASP A 81 12.15 4.52 6.63
N GLU A 82 12.48 5.36 7.61
CA GLU A 82 12.06 5.19 9.00
C GLU A 82 10.55 5.41 9.18
N ILE A 83 9.98 6.39 8.49
CA ILE A 83 8.52 6.59 8.47
C ILE A 83 7.82 5.39 7.80
N ASP A 84 8.38 4.86 6.70
CA ASP A 84 7.89 3.64 6.05
C ASP A 84 7.93 2.44 6.99
N ARG A 85 9.00 2.28 7.79
CA ARG A 85 9.09 1.24 8.83
C ARG A 85 7.94 1.33 9.83
N VAL A 86 7.68 2.53 10.36
CA VAL A 86 6.59 2.78 11.32
C VAL A 86 5.23 2.47 10.68
N VAL A 87 5.01 2.89 9.44
CA VAL A 87 3.77 2.59 8.68
C VAL A 87 3.61 1.09 8.49
N HIS A 88 4.67 0.39 8.10
CA HIS A 88 4.65 -1.06 7.89
C HIS A 88 4.28 -1.78 9.20
N GLU A 89 4.97 -1.49 10.29
CA GLU A 89 4.70 -2.10 11.61
C GLU A 89 3.28 -1.81 12.09
N ALA A 90 2.82 -0.56 11.98
CA ALA A 90 1.46 -0.17 12.35
C ALA A 90 0.39 -0.90 11.52
N CYS A 91 0.68 -1.23 10.25
CA CYS A 91 -0.19 -2.09 9.43
C CYS A 91 -0.24 -3.52 9.97
N ILE A 92 0.93 -4.10 10.29
CA ILE A 92 1.02 -5.49 10.79
C ILE A 92 0.29 -5.64 12.13
N GLU A 93 0.47 -4.68 13.05
CA GLU A 93 -0.21 -4.66 14.36
C GLU A 93 -1.74 -4.63 14.24
N ARG A 94 -2.26 -4.09 13.13
CA ARG A 94 -3.70 -4.00 12.82
C ARG A 94 -4.17 -5.12 11.90
N GLU A 95 -3.35 -6.14 11.71
CA GLU A 95 -3.62 -7.30 10.86
C GLU A 95 -3.97 -6.92 9.41
N CYS A 96 -3.45 -5.79 8.91
CA CYS A 96 -3.73 -5.30 7.56
C CYS A 96 -2.49 -5.30 6.68
N TYR A 97 -2.70 -5.55 5.38
CA TYR A 97 -1.63 -5.53 4.38
C TYR A 97 -1.35 -4.08 3.93
N PRO A 98 -0.08 -3.61 3.95
CA PRO A 98 0.28 -2.30 3.39
C PRO A 98 0.19 -2.35 1.85
N SER A 99 -0.95 -1.93 1.28
CA SER A 99 -1.28 -2.10 -0.14
C SER A 99 -0.18 -1.68 -1.15
N PRO A 100 0.57 -0.59 -0.95
CA PRO A 100 1.65 -0.24 -1.88
C PRO A 100 2.77 -1.30 -1.98
N LEU A 101 2.92 -2.17 -0.97
CA LEU A 101 4.00 -3.15 -0.94
C LEU A 101 3.83 -4.18 -2.06
N GLY A 102 4.79 -4.20 -2.99
CA GLY A 102 4.78 -5.14 -4.12
C GLY A 102 3.72 -4.85 -5.19
N TRP A 103 3.02 -3.71 -5.12
CA TRP A 103 2.10 -3.30 -6.17
C TRP A 103 2.84 -2.54 -7.28
N VAL A 104 2.53 -2.85 -8.54
CA VAL A 104 3.05 -2.13 -9.71
C VAL A 104 1.89 -1.59 -10.53
N PRO A 105 1.78 -0.26 -10.74
CA PRO A 105 0.73 0.31 -11.57
C PRO A 105 0.88 -0.09 -13.04
N GLN A 106 -0.23 -0.24 -13.75
CA GLN A 106 -0.24 -0.69 -15.16
C GLN A 106 0.49 0.26 -16.11
N LEU A 107 0.61 1.55 -15.78
CA LEU A 107 1.38 2.51 -16.57
C LEU A 107 2.88 2.18 -16.55
N SER A 108 3.39 1.68 -15.44
CA SER A 108 4.80 1.27 -15.29
C SER A 108 5.07 -0.10 -15.92
N GLN A 109 4.05 -0.90 -16.18
CA GLN A 109 4.16 -2.23 -16.82
C GLN A 109 4.36 -2.16 -18.35
N LYS A 110 4.10 -1.01 -19.00
CA LYS A 110 4.36 -0.83 -20.44
C LYS A 110 5.80 -0.37 -20.76
N LEU A 111 6.55 0.00 -19.73
CA LEU A 111 7.93 0.48 -19.81
C LEU A 111 8.95 -0.60 -19.42
N LEU A 112 8.46 -1.77 -19.01
CA LEU A 112 9.20 -3.02 -18.83
C LEU A 112 8.88 -3.94 -20.02
#